data_AF-A0A6G3WR06-F1
#
_entry.id   AF-A0A6G3WR06-F1
#
_cell.length_a   1.000
_cell.length_b   1.000
_cell.length_c   1.000
_cell.angle_alpha   90.00
_cell.angle_beta   90.00
_cell.angle_gamma   90.00
#
_symmetry.space_group_name_H-M   'P 1'
#
loop_
_entity.id
_entity.type
_entity.pdbx_description
1 polymer ?
#
loop_
_entity_poly.entity_id
_entity_poly.type
_entity_poly.pdbx_seq_one_letter_code
_entity_poly.pdbx_strand_id
1 'polypeptide(L)' 'VEGVFRPCGHGDVRIWPTKVAGRSVICVALTSPDGNALLEVPSAAVAAWVERTLRVVPPGSESDRLGIDDALAELLAPL' A
#
# COMPACT_ATOMS: atom_id res chain seq x y z
N VAL A 1 1.65 -3.64 2.59
CA VAL A 1 1.82 -4.98 3.21
C VAL A 1 1.54 -4.94 4.71
N GLU A 2 2.20 -4.06 5.47
CA GLU A 2 2.12 -3.98 6.94
C GLU A 2 0.70 -3.92 7.53
N GLY A 3 -0.20 -3.14 6.93
CA GLY A 3 -1.57 -2.95 7.40
C GLY A 3 -2.46 -4.20 7.43
N VAL A 4 -2.01 -5.31 6.82
CA VAL A 4 -2.66 -6.63 6.94
C VAL A 4 -2.41 -7.24 8.32
N PHE A 5 -1.30 -6.90 8.97
CA PHE A 5 -0.83 -7.55 10.20
C PHE A 5 -0.89 -6.65 11.43
N ARG A 6 -0.69 -5.35 11.26
CA ARG A 6 -0.66 -4.40 12.39
C ARG A 6 -1.11 -3.00 11.98
N PRO A 7 -1.54 -2.16 12.94
CA PRO A 7 -1.78 -0.75 12.67
C PRO A 7 -0.55 -0.06 12.08
N CYS A 8 -0.75 0.69 11.00
CA CYS A 8 0.28 1.46 10.31
C CYS A 8 -0.32 2.70 9.63
N GLY A 9 0.52 3.57 9.07
CA GLY A 9 0.05 4.73 8.32
C GLY A 9 1.16 5.67 7.93
N HIS A 10 0.90 6.49 6.92
CA HIS A 10 1.81 7.54 6.45
C HIS A 10 0.98 8.70 5.91
N GLY A 11 1.34 9.93 6.31
CA GLY A 11 0.57 11.14 6.00
C GLY A 11 -0.90 10.99 6.39
N ASP A 12 -1.76 11.21 5.40
CA ASP A 12 -3.21 11.28 5.52
C ASP A 12 -3.91 9.91 5.60
N VAL A 13 -3.16 8.81 5.62
CA VAL A 13 -3.70 7.45 5.56
C VAL A 13 -3.33 6.66 6.82
N ARG A 14 -4.33 6.06 7.45
CA ARG A 14 -4.16 5.13 8.58
C ARG A 14 -4.84 3.81 8.25
N ILE A 15 -4.15 2.70 8.52
CA ILE A 15 -4.62 1.34 8.21
C ILE A 15 -4.47 0.48 9.45
N TRP A 16 -5.49 -0.31 9.78
CA TRP A 16 -5.38 -1.29 10.87
C TRP A 16 -6.30 -2.49 10.67
N PRO A 17 -5.85 -3.71 11.04
CA PRO A 17 -6.72 -4.87 11.08
C PRO A 17 -7.62 -4.82 12.33
N THR A 18 -8.86 -5.25 12.19
CA THR A 18 -9.81 -5.38 13.31
C THR A 18 -10.89 -6.42 12.99
N LYS A 19 -11.84 -6.61 13.92
CA LYS A 19 -13.07 -7.37 13.69
C LYS A 19 -14.29 -6.45 13.79
N VAL A 20 -15.13 -6.47 12.76
CA VAL A 20 -16.42 -5.77 12.74
C VAL A 20 -17.53 -6.80 12.58
N ALA A 21 -18.46 -6.83 13.53
CA ALA A 21 -19.53 -7.83 13.59
C ALA A 21 -19.02 -9.27 13.41
N GLY A 22 -17.90 -9.61 14.05
CA GLY A 22 -17.28 -10.94 14.00
C GLY A 22 -16.47 -11.24 12.73
N ARG A 23 -16.46 -10.36 11.73
CA ARG A 23 -15.69 -10.54 10.48
C ARG A 23 -14.36 -9.80 10.56
N SER A 24 -13.28 -10.46 10.15
CA SER A 24 -11.97 -9.81 10.02
C SER A 24 -11.98 -8.82 8.85
N VAL A 25 -11.72 -7.56 9.16
CA VAL A 25 -11.62 -6.47 8.20
C VAL A 25 -10.32 -5.72 8.37
N ILE A 26 -9.87 -5.04 7.32
CA ILE A 26 -8.88 -3.99 7.41
C ILE A 26 -9.64 -2.68 7.28
N CYS A 27 -9.45 -1.79 8.24
CA CYS A 27 -9.97 -0.44 8.18
C CYS A 27 -8.92 0.48 7.54
N VAL A 28 -9.38 1.38 6.67
CA VAL A 28 -8.55 2.43 6.05
C VAL A 28 -9.22 3.77 6.32
N ALA A 29 -8.59 4.59 7.16
CA ALA A 29 -9.01 5.97 7.36
C ALA A 29 -8.21 6.89 6.44
N LEU A 30 -8.93 7.81 5.80
CA LEU A 30 -8.41 8.86 4.94
C LEU A 30 -8.78 10.20 5.58
N THR A 31 -7.79 11.06 5.76
CA THR A 31 -7.96 12.41 6.30
C THR A 31 -7.61 13.43 5.24
N SER A 32 -8.40 14.50 5.14
CA SER A 32 -8.13 15.63 4.24
C SER A 32 -8.65 16.91 4.89
N PRO A 33 -8.26 18.10 4.39
CA PRO A 33 -8.82 19.37 4.87
C PRO A 33 -10.35 19.43 4.79
N ASP A 34 -10.93 18.77 3.78
CA ASP A 34 -12.37 18.78 3.53
C ASP A 34 -13.14 17.72 4.35
N GLY A 35 -12.42 16.83 5.05
CA GLY A 35 -13.04 15.86 5.95
C GLY A 35 -12.33 14.51 6.01
N ASN A 36 -13.00 13.56 6.66
CA ASN A 36 -12.49 12.21 6.91
C ASN A 36 -13.41 11.14 6.31
N ALA A 37 -12.82 10.05 5.81
CA ALA A 37 -13.53 8.86 5.35
C ALA A 37 -12.94 7.61 6.03
N LEU A 38 -13.82 6.66 6.37
CA LEU A 38 -13.43 5.34 6.88
C LEU A 38 -13.97 4.26 5.97
N LEU A 39 -13.08 3.43 5.43
CA LEU A 39 -13.40 2.29 4.59
C LEU A 39 -13.14 1.00 5.36
N GLU A 40 -14.02 0.01 5.19
CA GLU A 40 -13.84 -1.34 5.68
C GLU A 40 -13.71 -2.30 4.50
N VAL A 41 -12.63 -3.08 4.47
CA VAL A 41 -12.39 -4.06 3.41
C VAL A 41 -12.13 -5.45 4.00
N PRO A 42 -12.59 -6.55 3.35
CA PRO A 42 -12.37 -7.89 3.87
C PRO A 42 -10.88 -8.24 3.94
N SER A 43 -10.38 -8.62 5.12
CA SER A 43 -8.94 -8.87 5.32
C SER A 43 -8.40 -9.94 4.36
N ALA A 44 -9.15 -11.03 4.17
CA ALA A 44 -8.73 -12.14 3.31
C ALA A 44 -8.58 -11.74 1.84
N ALA A 45 -9.49 -10.90 1.33
CA ALA A 45 -9.44 -10.43 -0.05
C ALA A 45 -8.22 -9.52 -0.28
N VAL A 46 -7.95 -8.60 0.66
CA VAL A 46 -6.77 -7.72 0.57
C VAL A 46 -5.48 -8.52 0.67
N ALA A 47 -5.38 -9.47 1.61
CA ALA A 47 -4.19 -10.30 1.76
C ALA A 47 -3.89 -11.10 0.49
N ALA A 48 -4.90 -11.77 -0.09
CA ALA A 48 -4.75 -12.53 -1.33
C ALA A 48 -4.40 -11.63 -2.53
N TRP A 49 -4.93 -10.41 -2.58
CA TRP A 49 -4.55 -9.45 -3.62
C TRP A 49 -3.09 -9.00 -3.46
N VAL A 50 -2.65 -8.63 -2.25
CA VAL A 50 -1.25 -8.24 -1.98
C VAL A 50 -0.30 -9.38 -2.31
N GLU A 51 -0.60 -10.63 -1.94
CA GLU A 51 0.25 -11.77 -2.27
C GLU A 51 0.45 -11.91 -3.80
N ARG A 52 -0.62 -11.73 -4.59
CA ARG A 52 -0.53 -11.77 -6.05
C ARG A 52 0.32 -10.63 -6.60
N THR A 53 0.22 -9.42 -6.07
CA THR A 53 1.07 -8.30 -6.55
C THR A 53 2.54 -8.55 -6.25
N LEU A 54 2.85 -9.06 -5.05
CA LEU A 54 4.22 -9.39 -4.64
C LEU A 54 4.83 -10.54 -5.45
N ARG A 55 4.01 -11.40 -6.05
CA ARG A 55 4.49 -12.44 -6.97
C ARG A 55 4.89 -11.88 -8.34
N VAL A 56 4.20 -10.83 -8.80
CA VAL A 56 4.50 -10.17 -10.08
C VAL A 56 5.71 -9.24 -9.96
N VAL A 57 5.78 -8.51 -8.84
CA VAL A 57 6.89 -7.63 -8.48
C VAL A 57 7.32 -7.95 -7.05
N PRO A 58 8.36 -8.77 -6.86
CA PRO A 58 8.92 -9.04 -5.54
C PRO A 58 9.34 -7.76 -4.80
N PRO A 59 9.18 -7.70 -3.46
CA PRO A 59 9.69 -6.58 -2.68
C PRO A 59 11.19 -6.38 -2.91
N GLY A 60 11.60 -5.13 -3.10
CA GLY A 60 12.98 -4.73 -3.40
C GLY A 60 13.34 -4.76 -4.89
N SER A 61 12.47 -5.27 -5.77
CA SER A 61 12.68 -5.28 -7.23
C SER A 61 11.78 -4.28 -7.98
N GLU A 62 11.17 -3.34 -7.25
CA GLU A 62 10.23 -2.39 -7.82
C GLU A 62 10.90 -1.47 -8.86
N SER A 63 12.12 -0.99 -8.58
CA SER A 63 12.86 -0.09 -9.48
C SER A 63 13.22 -0.74 -10.81
N ASP A 64 13.50 -2.04 -10.82
CA ASP A 64 13.96 -2.80 -11.99
C ASP A 64 12.97 -2.78 -13.17
N ARG A 65 11.70 -2.48 -12.91
CA ARG A 65 10.62 -2.59 -13.91
C ARG A 65 10.28 -1.29 -14.62
N LEU A 66 10.65 -0.16 -14.03
CA LEU A 66 10.30 1.15 -14.57
C LEU A 66 11.46 1.83 -15.29
N GLY A 67 12.70 1.35 -15.10
CA GLY A 67 13.90 1.95 -15.70
C GLY A 67 14.09 3.42 -15.31
N ILE A 68 13.46 3.86 -14.21
CA ILE A 68 13.46 5.27 -13.81
C ILE A 68 14.86 5.69 -13.41
N ASP A 69 15.60 4.82 -12.72
CA ASP A 69 16.96 5.13 -12.30
C ASP A 69 17.89 5.28 -13.51
N ASP A 70 17.75 4.42 -14.52
CA ASP A 70 18.50 4.52 -15.78
C ASP A 70 18.10 5.77 -16.57
N ALA A 71 16.81 6.05 -16.71
CA ALA A 71 16.31 7.24 -17.40
C ALA A 71 16.72 8.54 -16.70
N LEU A 72 16.75 8.53 -15.36
CA LEU A 72 17.21 9.65 -14.56
C LEU A 72 18.72 9.84 -14.68
N ALA A 73 19.49 8.75 -14.69
CA ALA A 73 20.94 8.79 -14.94
C ALA A 73 21.26 9.38 -16.32
N GLU A 74 20.50 9.01 -17.35
CA GLU A 74 20.62 9.59 -18.69
C GLU A 74 20.26 11.08 -18.70
N LEU A 75 19.14 11.46 -18.07
CA LEU A 75 18.71 12.87 -17.98
C LEU A 75 19.73 13.76 -17.25
N LEU A 76 20.40 13.23 -16.23
CA LEU A 76 21.36 13.95 -15.40
C LEU A 76 22.82 13.81 -15.91
N ALA A 77 23.04 13.10 -17.01
CA ALA A 77 24.38 12.94 -17.57
C ALA A 77 24.91 14.30 -18.08
N PRO A 78 26.18 14.65 -17.78
CA PRO A 78 26.79 15.85 -18.36
C PRO A 78 26.93 15.68 -19.88
N LEU A 79 26.75 16.80 -20.60
CA LEU A 79 26.99 16.90 -22.05
C LEU A 79 28.45 16.62 -22.42
#